data_AF-X1ASN6-F1
#
_entry.id   AF-X1ASN6-F1
#
_cell.length_a   1.000
_cell.length_b   1.000
_cell.length_c   1.000
_cell.angle_alpha   90.00
_cell.angle_beta   90.00
_cell.angle_gamma   90.00
#
_symmetry.space_group_name_H-M   'P 1'
#
loop_
_entity.id
_entity.type
_entity.pdbx_description
1 polymer ?
#
loop_
_entity_poly.entity_id
_entity_poly.type
_entity_poly.pdbx_seq_one_letter_code
_entity_poly.pdbx_strand_id
1 'polypeptide(L)'
;MSEEKNDKIKDAQPLEKEEAYVLWGDDDTSRTEAMKASAGALEEYDAIHSSKAHKFRSDYSGLDTSTDGRPGLTRSDYDYFRPSERVPVKIKAIIRKADDIYQRVGLVKNVIDLMGDFGGQGIRLVHKVKKTERFYQEWFRRVNGKDRSERFLNNLYKTGNVVINRQTGKLSSKSINQMYAANAAADISLLSIDNNVASREIPWIYTFIDPSCVDVSGGAMSSFVQNKTYAQLCQSSFL
;
A
#
# COMPACT_ATOMS: atom_id res chain seq x y z
N MET A 1 53.58 -11.58 -12.85
CA MET A 1 52.40 -12.15 -12.17
C MET A 1 51.21 -11.79 -13.04
N SER A 2 50.82 -12.70 -13.93
CA SER A 2 49.78 -12.51 -14.93
C SER A 2 48.43 -12.95 -14.35
N GLU A 3 47.42 -12.10 -14.42
CA GLU A 3 46.06 -12.44 -14.00
C GLU A 3 45.43 -13.37 -15.06
N GLU A 4 45.11 -14.60 -14.67
CA GLU A 4 44.33 -15.52 -15.50
C GLU A 4 42.88 -15.03 -15.55
N LYS A 5 42.46 -14.47 -16.70
CA LYS A 5 41.05 -14.23 -16.96
C LYS A 5 40.32 -15.58 -17.01
N ASN A 6 39.22 -15.66 -16.26
CA ASN A 6 38.44 -16.88 -16.11
C ASN A 6 37.37 -16.95 -17.23
N ASP A 7 37.64 -17.72 -18.29
CA ASP A 7 36.85 -17.81 -19.55
C ASP A 7 35.36 -18.21 -19.41
N LYS A 8 34.86 -18.42 -18.19
CA LYS A 8 33.47 -18.82 -17.91
C LYS A 8 32.52 -17.65 -17.66
N ILE A 9 33.02 -16.43 -17.52
CA ILE A 9 32.18 -15.23 -17.40
C ILE A 9 32.28 -14.45 -18.71
N LYS A 10 31.20 -14.47 -19.50
CA LYS A 10 31.09 -13.61 -20.68
C LYS A 10 30.91 -12.17 -20.19
N ASP A 11 31.85 -11.29 -20.53
CA ASP A 11 31.68 -9.84 -20.38
C ASP A 11 30.36 -9.42 -21.08
N ALA A 12 29.56 -8.59 -20.42
CA ALA A 12 28.26 -8.18 -20.94
C ALA A 12 28.43 -7.42 -22.26
N GLN A 13 27.81 -7.93 -23.33
CA GLN A 13 27.80 -7.24 -24.62
C GLN A 13 27.16 -5.85 -24.41
N PRO A 14 27.74 -4.77 -24.98
CA PRO A 14 27.09 -3.48 -24.96
C PRO A 14 25.75 -3.61 -25.70
N LEU A 15 24.67 -3.19 -25.04
CA LEU A 15 23.34 -3.16 -25.65
C LEU A 15 23.41 -2.33 -26.94
N GLU A 16 22.93 -2.91 -28.04
CA GLU A 16 22.83 -2.18 -29.30
C GLU A 16 21.91 -0.96 -29.11
N LYS A 17 22.28 0.14 -29.75
CA LYS A 17 21.67 1.44 -29.49
C LYS A 17 20.41 1.58 -30.34
N GLU A 18 19.36 0.88 -29.94
CA GLU A 18 18.05 0.92 -30.62
C GLU A 18 17.54 2.35 -30.76
N GLU A 19 17.23 2.76 -31.99
CA GLU A 19 16.76 4.10 -32.29
C GLU A 19 15.28 4.22 -31.96
N ALA A 20 14.96 4.97 -30.89
CA ALA A 20 13.60 5.09 -30.36
C ALA A 20 12.56 5.73 -31.31
N TYR A 21 12.97 6.22 -32.49
CA TYR A 21 12.09 6.86 -33.47
C TYR A 21 12.50 6.48 -34.90
N VAL A 22 11.65 5.71 -35.58
CA VAL A 22 11.79 5.43 -37.01
C VAL A 22 11.18 6.58 -37.80
N LEU A 23 12.01 7.32 -38.54
CA LEU A 23 11.61 8.43 -39.42
C LEU A 23 11.68 8.01 -40.88
N TRP A 24 10.83 8.59 -41.73
CA TRP A 24 10.77 8.32 -43.17
C TRP A 24 10.71 9.63 -43.97
N GLY A 25 11.32 9.65 -45.15
CA GLY A 25 11.28 10.78 -46.09
C GLY A 25 10.12 10.66 -47.09
N ASP A 26 9.97 11.61 -48.01
CA ASP A 26 8.88 11.57 -49.01
C ASP A 26 9.00 10.42 -50.04
N ASP A 27 10.14 9.72 -50.08
CA ASP A 27 10.38 8.58 -50.96
C ASP A 27 9.64 7.30 -50.49
N ASP A 28 8.96 6.62 -51.43
CA ASP A 28 8.13 5.45 -51.11
C ASP A 28 8.95 4.24 -50.64
N THR A 29 10.20 4.11 -51.10
CA THR A 29 11.15 3.09 -50.61
C THR A 29 11.48 3.30 -49.12
N SER A 30 11.82 4.54 -48.73
CA SER A 30 12.06 4.93 -47.33
C SER A 30 10.85 4.64 -46.45
N ARG A 31 9.64 4.97 -46.95
CA ARG A 31 8.38 4.66 -46.24
C ARG A 31 8.19 3.16 -46.00
N THR A 32 8.43 2.31 -47.01
CA THR A 32 8.24 0.86 -46.88
C THR A 32 9.24 0.20 -45.92
N GLU A 33 10.50 0.63 -45.92
CA GLU A 33 11.52 0.16 -44.96
C GLU A 33 11.19 0.58 -43.53
N ALA A 34 10.81 1.85 -43.33
CA ALA A 34 10.39 2.38 -42.03
C ALA A 34 9.13 1.68 -41.49
N MET A 35 8.15 1.38 -42.35
CA MET A 35 6.97 0.59 -41.98
C MET A 35 7.33 -0.84 -41.56
N LYS A 36 8.29 -1.48 -42.26
CA LYS A 36 8.74 -2.83 -41.92
C LYS A 36 9.48 -2.89 -40.58
N ALA A 37 10.34 -1.90 -40.30
CA ALA A 37 10.99 -1.77 -39.00
C ALA A 37 9.97 -1.50 -37.88
N SER A 38 9.02 -0.60 -38.13
CA SER A 38 7.95 -0.27 -37.17
C SER A 38 7.02 -1.47 -36.90
N ALA A 39 6.77 -2.34 -37.88
CA ALA A 39 5.96 -3.53 -37.70
C ALA A 39 6.63 -4.56 -36.78
N GLY A 40 7.95 -4.74 -36.87
CA GLY A 40 8.69 -5.61 -35.95
C GLY A 40 8.66 -5.10 -34.49
N ALA A 41 8.85 -3.79 -34.29
CA ALA A 41 8.68 -3.17 -32.99
C ALA A 41 7.23 -3.29 -32.46
N LEU A 42 6.23 -3.31 -33.35
CA LEU A 42 4.83 -3.52 -32.97
C LEU A 42 4.53 -4.97 -32.55
N GLU A 43 5.16 -5.97 -33.17
CA GLU A 43 5.05 -7.38 -32.72
C GLU A 43 5.65 -7.58 -31.32
N GLU A 44 6.80 -6.95 -31.03
CA GLU A 44 7.38 -6.96 -29.68
C GLU A 44 6.49 -6.22 -28.66
N TYR A 45 5.82 -5.14 -29.09
CA TYR A 45 4.83 -4.44 -28.25
C TYR A 45 3.54 -5.25 -28.05
N ASP A 46 3.11 -6.06 -29.02
CA ASP A 46 1.93 -6.94 -28.92
C ASP A 46 2.17 -8.15 -27.99
N ALA A 47 3.43 -8.53 -27.73
CA ALA A 47 3.74 -9.45 -26.64
C ALA A 47 3.32 -8.87 -25.26
N ILE A 48 3.41 -7.54 -25.10
CA ILE A 48 3.03 -6.80 -23.88
C ILE A 48 1.54 -6.38 -23.92
N HIS A 49 1.04 -6.01 -25.09
CA HIS A 49 -0.37 -5.63 -25.34
C HIS A 49 -1.24 -6.76 -25.88
N SER A 50 -0.82 -8.01 -25.66
CA SER A 50 -1.73 -9.14 -25.54
C SER A 50 -2.65 -8.90 -24.35
N SER A 51 -3.67 -8.08 -24.62
CA SER A 51 -4.86 -7.92 -23.82
C SER A 51 -5.49 -9.30 -23.79
N LYS A 52 -5.06 -10.07 -22.77
CA LYS A 52 -5.71 -11.30 -22.31
C LYS A 52 -7.06 -10.89 -21.75
N ALA A 53 -7.95 -10.50 -22.67
CA ALA A 53 -9.36 -10.72 -22.53
C ALA A 53 -9.47 -12.15 -22.00
N HIS A 54 -9.86 -12.25 -20.74
CA HIS A 54 -10.20 -13.51 -20.10
C HIS A 54 -11.48 -14.02 -20.77
N LYS A 55 -11.36 -14.43 -22.04
CA LYS A 55 -12.30 -15.31 -22.70
C LYS A 55 -12.37 -16.52 -21.79
N PHE A 56 -13.54 -16.65 -21.17
CA PHE A 56 -13.88 -17.69 -20.22
C PHE A 56 -13.31 -19.01 -20.69
N ARG A 57 -12.84 -19.82 -19.73
CA ARG A 57 -12.45 -21.20 -19.98
C ARG A 57 -13.70 -21.94 -20.45
N SER A 58 -13.94 -21.93 -21.77
CA SER A 58 -15.15 -22.46 -22.43
C SER A 58 -15.16 -23.98 -22.49
N ASP A 59 -14.14 -24.59 -21.89
CA ASP A 59 -14.04 -26.00 -21.62
C ASP A 59 -14.85 -26.32 -20.36
N TYR A 60 -16.08 -26.79 -20.59
CA TYR A 60 -17.01 -27.28 -19.57
C TYR A 60 -16.80 -28.79 -19.28
N SER A 61 -15.73 -29.41 -19.79
CA SER A 61 -15.44 -30.82 -19.51
C SER A 61 -15.11 -31.04 -18.03
N GLY A 62 -15.54 -32.19 -17.49
CA GLY A 62 -15.33 -32.55 -16.09
C GLY A 62 -16.24 -31.87 -15.06
N LEU A 63 -17.28 -31.14 -15.48
CA LEU A 63 -18.34 -30.65 -14.57
C LEU A 63 -19.32 -31.72 -14.11
N ASP A 64 -19.35 -32.87 -14.79
CA ASP A 64 -20.21 -33.98 -14.47
C ASP A 64 -19.36 -35.20 -14.14
N THR A 65 -19.61 -35.79 -12.97
CA THR A 65 -18.96 -37.02 -12.49
C THR A 65 -19.75 -38.27 -12.89
N SER A 66 -21.04 -38.12 -13.22
CA SER A 66 -21.93 -39.21 -13.66
C SER A 66 -23.22 -38.64 -14.22
N THR A 67 -23.37 -38.71 -15.55
CA THR A 67 -24.56 -38.38 -16.35
C THR A 67 -25.89 -38.66 -15.63
N ASP A 68 -26.55 -37.62 -15.09
CA ASP A 68 -28.02 -37.45 -15.16
C ASP A 68 -28.61 -36.18 -14.52
N GLY A 69 -29.78 -35.77 -15.05
CA GLY A 69 -30.81 -35.05 -14.30
C GLY A 69 -30.67 -33.52 -14.21
N ARG A 70 -29.71 -33.02 -13.43
CA ARG A 70 -29.33 -31.59 -13.26
C ARG A 70 -28.19 -31.50 -12.22
N PRO A 71 -26.91 -31.50 -12.64
CA PRO A 71 -25.81 -31.08 -11.78
C PRO A 71 -26.06 -29.64 -11.36
N GLY A 72 -26.22 -29.39 -10.06
CA GLY A 72 -26.41 -28.04 -9.56
C GLY A 72 -25.11 -27.25 -9.76
N LEU A 73 -25.16 -26.15 -10.51
CA LEU A 73 -24.04 -25.22 -10.67
C LEU A 73 -23.56 -24.77 -9.28
N THR A 74 -22.51 -25.42 -8.75
CA THR A 74 -22.07 -25.14 -7.39
C THR A 74 -21.38 -23.79 -7.34
N ARG A 75 -21.25 -23.21 -6.14
CA ARG A 75 -20.52 -21.95 -6.01
C ARG A 75 -19.06 -22.10 -6.46
N SER A 76 -18.46 -23.27 -6.26
CA SER A 76 -17.14 -23.65 -6.77
C SER A 76 -17.05 -23.60 -8.29
N ASP A 77 -18.05 -24.13 -9.01
CA ASP A 77 -18.05 -24.14 -10.48
C ASP A 77 -18.22 -22.72 -11.02
N TYR A 78 -19.14 -21.95 -10.43
CA TYR A 78 -19.30 -20.53 -10.73
C TYR A 78 -17.98 -19.75 -10.57
N ASP A 79 -17.32 -19.92 -9.43
CA ASP A 79 -16.07 -19.26 -9.07
C ASP A 79 -14.87 -19.76 -9.90
N TYR A 80 -14.94 -20.97 -10.47
CA TYR A 80 -13.96 -21.54 -11.39
C TYR A 80 -14.04 -20.91 -12.78
N PHE A 81 -15.24 -20.76 -13.35
CA PHE A 81 -15.42 -20.06 -14.63
C PHE A 81 -15.28 -18.54 -14.50
N ARG A 82 -15.54 -17.97 -13.32
CA ARG A 82 -15.48 -16.52 -13.06
C ARG A 82 -14.46 -16.15 -11.98
N PRO A 83 -13.15 -16.37 -12.22
CA PRO A 83 -12.11 -16.14 -11.21
C PRO A 83 -11.98 -14.67 -10.77
N SER A 84 -12.52 -13.72 -11.54
CA SER A 84 -12.62 -12.28 -11.24
C SER A 84 -13.78 -11.91 -10.29
N GLU A 85 -14.87 -12.69 -10.32
CA GLU A 85 -16.04 -12.54 -9.44
C GLU A 85 -15.93 -13.40 -8.16
N ARG A 86 -15.05 -14.39 -8.17
CA ARG A 86 -14.80 -15.30 -7.06
C ARG A 86 -14.49 -14.57 -5.76
N VAL A 87 -15.15 -14.98 -4.68
CA VAL A 87 -14.88 -14.49 -3.33
C VAL A 87 -13.50 -14.96 -2.88
N PRO A 88 -12.57 -14.07 -2.50
CA PRO A 88 -11.24 -14.47 -2.03
C PRO A 88 -11.31 -15.19 -0.68
N VAL A 89 -10.57 -16.29 -0.53
CA VAL A 89 -10.47 -17.04 0.74
C VAL A 89 -9.25 -16.62 1.57
N LYS A 90 -8.16 -16.17 0.92
CA LYS A 90 -6.94 -15.73 1.61
C LYS A 90 -7.15 -14.35 2.24
N ILE A 91 -6.80 -14.18 3.52
CA ILE A 91 -7.00 -12.94 4.31
C ILE A 91 -6.52 -11.68 3.55
N LYS A 92 -5.31 -11.68 3.01
CA LYS A 92 -4.80 -10.53 2.23
C LYS A 92 -5.60 -10.21 0.97
N ALA A 93 -6.16 -11.23 0.32
CA ALA A 93 -7.00 -11.04 -0.86
C ALA A 93 -8.42 -10.55 -0.47
N ILE A 94 -8.93 -10.94 0.70
CA ILE A 94 -10.15 -10.36 1.29
C ILE A 94 -9.94 -8.87 1.57
N ILE A 95 -8.83 -8.50 2.21
CA ILE A 95 -8.47 -7.10 2.49
C ILE A 95 -8.40 -6.27 1.19
N ARG A 96 -7.69 -6.76 0.16
CA ARG A 96 -7.64 -6.09 -1.16
C ARG A 96 -9.01 -5.97 -1.81
N LYS A 97 -9.88 -6.98 -1.67
CA LYS A 97 -11.22 -6.93 -2.26
C LYS A 97 -12.14 -5.96 -1.52
N ALA A 98 -11.97 -5.77 -0.21
CA ALA A 98 -12.69 -4.75 0.55
C ALA A 98 -12.25 -3.32 0.14
N ASP A 99 -10.95 -3.09 -0.05
CA ASP A 99 -10.43 -1.82 -0.59
C ASP A 99 -10.94 -1.54 -2.02
N ASP A 100 -10.93 -2.56 -2.88
CA ASP A 100 -11.50 -2.51 -4.24
C ASP A 100 -13.01 -2.15 -4.25
N ILE A 101 -13.79 -2.69 -3.30
CA ILE A 101 -15.21 -2.35 -3.14
C ILE A 101 -15.38 -0.92 -2.64
N TYR A 102 -14.56 -0.46 -1.68
CA TYR A 102 -14.59 0.93 -1.19
C TYR A 102 -14.28 1.95 -2.31
N GLN A 103 -13.32 1.66 -3.19
CA GLN A 103 -13.01 2.57 -4.30
C GLN A 103 -14.06 2.55 -5.42
N ARG A 104 -14.69 1.39 -5.70
CA ARG A 104 -15.67 1.25 -6.80
C ARG A 104 -17.10 1.63 -6.43
N VAL A 105 -17.53 1.37 -5.20
CA VAL A 105 -18.94 1.49 -4.79
C VAL A 105 -19.14 2.76 -3.98
N GLY A 106 -19.55 3.84 -4.63
CA GLY A 106 -19.73 5.16 -4.01
C GLY A 106 -20.65 5.18 -2.78
N LEU A 107 -21.66 4.31 -2.71
CA LEU A 107 -22.51 4.18 -1.52
C LEU A 107 -21.72 3.69 -0.30
N VAL A 108 -20.87 2.68 -0.47
CA VAL A 108 -20.04 2.11 0.60
C VAL A 108 -19.00 3.14 1.05
N LYS A 109 -18.39 3.85 0.09
CA LYS A 109 -17.48 4.96 0.38
C LYS A 109 -18.13 6.04 1.23
N ASN A 110 -19.28 6.56 0.80
CA ASN A 110 -19.98 7.64 1.52
C ASN A 110 -20.36 7.24 2.95
N VAL A 111 -20.81 6.00 3.19
CA VAL A 111 -21.13 5.51 4.54
C VAL A 111 -19.86 5.43 5.41
N ILE A 112 -18.77 4.88 4.88
CA ILE A 112 -17.50 4.76 5.62
C ILE A 112 -16.91 6.14 5.93
N ASP A 113 -16.89 7.05 4.96
CA ASP A 113 -16.36 8.41 5.12
C ASP A 113 -17.18 9.19 6.17
N LEU A 114 -18.52 9.08 6.17
CA LEU A 114 -19.38 9.63 7.23
C LEU A 114 -19.10 9.02 8.61
N MET A 115 -18.90 7.70 8.70
CA MET A 115 -18.57 7.03 9.97
C MET A 115 -17.21 7.47 10.51
N GLY A 116 -16.22 7.65 9.64
CA GLY A 116 -14.90 8.20 10.00
C GLY A 116 -14.98 9.64 10.46
N ASP A 117 -15.76 10.48 9.77
CA ASP A 117 -16.02 11.86 10.15
C ASP A 117 -16.66 11.96 11.54
N PHE A 118 -17.72 11.20 11.79
CA PHE A 118 -18.40 11.22 13.10
C PHE A 118 -17.51 10.67 14.23
N GLY A 119 -16.73 9.61 13.98
CA GLY A 119 -15.81 9.07 14.99
C GLY A 119 -14.56 9.93 15.22
N GLY A 120 -14.12 10.71 14.22
CA GLY A 120 -13.00 11.67 14.33
C GLY A 120 -13.40 13.01 14.94
N GLN A 121 -14.68 13.36 14.92
CA GLN A 121 -15.22 14.56 15.55
C GLN A 121 -15.25 14.47 17.08
N GLY A 122 -15.11 15.61 17.76
CA GLY A 122 -15.21 15.69 19.22
C GLY A 122 -13.99 15.23 20.03
N ILE A 123 -12.98 14.61 19.40
CA ILE A 123 -11.76 14.15 20.09
C ILE A 123 -11.03 15.35 20.74
N ARG A 124 -10.87 15.30 22.06
CA ARG A 124 -10.13 16.29 22.86
C ARG A 124 -9.22 15.56 23.85
N LEU A 125 -7.95 15.95 23.89
CA LEU A 125 -7.02 15.44 24.89
C LEU A 125 -7.20 16.21 26.21
N VAL A 126 -7.53 15.48 27.27
CA VAL A 126 -7.72 15.99 28.63
C VAL A 126 -6.68 15.38 29.57
N HIS A 127 -6.18 16.16 30.53
CA HIS A 127 -5.19 15.70 31.50
C HIS A 127 -5.37 16.44 32.83
N LYS A 128 -5.11 15.78 33.97
CA LYS A 128 -5.33 16.36 35.32
C LYS A 128 -4.60 17.70 35.52
N VAL A 129 -3.39 17.82 34.96
CA VAL A 129 -2.58 19.05 34.99
C VAL A 129 -2.82 19.87 33.73
N LYS A 130 -3.45 21.05 33.87
CA LYS A 130 -3.79 21.98 32.77
C LYS A 130 -2.59 22.37 31.91
N LYS A 131 -1.39 22.52 32.49
CA LYS A 131 -0.16 22.85 31.74
C LYS A 131 0.22 21.74 30.74
N THR A 132 0.15 20.49 31.17
CA THR A 132 0.41 19.31 30.34
C THR A 132 -0.73 19.04 29.35
N GLU A 133 -1.96 19.34 29.74
CA GLU A 133 -3.13 19.29 28.85
C GLU A 133 -2.95 20.22 27.64
N ARG A 134 -2.61 21.51 27.89
CA ARG A 134 -2.31 22.50 26.84
C ARG A 134 -1.21 22.02 25.89
N PHE A 135 -0.14 21.43 26.43
CA PHE A 135 0.95 20.87 25.62
C PHE A 135 0.45 19.76 24.68
N TYR A 136 -0.34 18.81 25.18
CA TYR A 136 -0.89 17.74 24.34
C TYR A 136 -1.93 18.24 23.34
N GLN A 137 -2.74 19.23 23.69
CA GLN A 137 -3.69 19.86 22.75
C GLN A 137 -2.95 20.57 21.60
N GLU A 138 -1.88 21.31 21.89
CA GLU A 138 -1.04 21.96 20.88
C GLU A 138 -0.23 20.96 20.04
N TRP A 139 0.27 19.87 20.65
CA TRP A 139 0.88 18.76 19.90
C TRP A 139 -0.14 18.09 18.97
N PHE A 140 -1.33 17.76 19.46
CA PHE A 140 -2.41 17.14 18.67
C PHE A 140 -2.81 18.03 17.48
N ARG A 141 -2.87 19.35 17.68
CA ARG A 141 -3.07 20.33 16.61
C ARG A 141 -1.94 20.29 15.57
N ARG A 142 -0.68 20.20 15.99
CA ARG A 142 0.49 20.17 15.09
C ARG A 142 0.63 18.89 14.28
N VAL A 143 0.29 17.72 14.83
CA VAL A 143 0.30 16.45 14.08
C VAL A 143 -0.94 16.25 13.19
N ASN A 144 -1.80 17.26 13.10
CA ASN A 144 -3.13 17.22 12.48
C ASN A 144 -3.98 16.03 13.00
N GLY A 145 -4.05 15.90 14.32
CA GLY A 145 -4.59 14.73 15.01
C GLY A 145 -6.02 14.36 14.60
N LYS A 146 -6.87 15.33 14.22
CA LYS A 146 -8.23 15.07 13.73
C LYS A 146 -8.23 14.27 12.42
N ASP A 147 -7.54 14.76 11.38
CA ASP A 147 -7.35 14.06 10.08
C ASP A 147 -6.62 12.71 10.27
N ARG A 148 -5.71 12.61 11.24
CA ARG A 148 -5.07 11.33 11.57
C ARG A 148 -6.03 10.34 12.24
N SER A 149 -6.92 10.78 13.12
CA SER A 149 -7.96 9.95 13.72
C SER A 149 -9.02 9.53 12.70
N GLU A 150 -9.44 10.43 11.83
CA GLU A 150 -10.36 10.15 10.71
C GLU A 150 -9.76 9.11 9.74
N ARG A 151 -8.51 9.30 9.29
CA ARG A 151 -7.78 8.29 8.48
C ARG A 151 -7.59 6.96 9.19
N PHE A 152 -7.37 6.96 10.50
CA PHE A 152 -7.30 5.73 11.29
C PHE A 152 -8.63 4.97 11.24
N LEU A 153 -9.74 5.67 11.48
CA LEU A 153 -11.09 5.09 11.44
C LEU A 153 -11.48 4.62 10.03
N ASN A 154 -11.20 5.41 8.99
CA ASN A 154 -11.47 5.02 7.60
C ASN A 154 -10.73 3.74 7.21
N ASN A 155 -9.45 3.58 7.59
CA ASN A 155 -8.75 2.32 7.38
C ASN A 155 -9.29 1.18 8.27
N LEU A 156 -9.69 1.46 9.51
CA LEU A 156 -10.29 0.45 10.39
C LEU A 156 -11.61 -0.09 9.82
N TYR A 157 -12.52 0.78 9.35
CA TYR A 157 -13.79 0.37 8.75
C TYR A 157 -13.62 -0.30 7.37
N LYS A 158 -12.62 0.12 6.59
CA LYS A 158 -12.36 -0.42 5.26
C LYS A 158 -11.66 -1.79 5.27
N THR A 159 -10.62 -1.97 6.10
CA THR A 159 -9.76 -3.18 6.06
C THR A 159 -9.74 -3.98 7.36
N GLY A 160 -10.45 -3.57 8.41
CA GLY A 160 -10.50 -4.22 9.73
C GLY A 160 -9.19 -4.16 10.54
N ASN A 161 -8.09 -3.83 9.87
CA ASN A 161 -6.74 -3.71 10.42
C ASN A 161 -6.14 -2.39 9.95
N VAL A 162 -5.30 -1.77 10.80
CA VAL A 162 -4.59 -0.53 10.49
C VAL A 162 -3.12 -0.71 10.83
N VAL A 163 -2.23 -0.51 9.85
CA VAL A 163 -0.78 -0.50 10.07
C VAL A 163 -0.29 0.95 10.02
N ILE A 164 0.47 1.36 11.04
CA ILE A 164 0.96 2.73 11.19
C ILE A 164 2.47 2.68 11.43
N ASN A 165 3.23 3.30 10.53
CA ASN A 165 4.62 3.65 10.83
C ASN A 165 4.65 5.00 11.58
N ARG A 166 5.29 5.01 12.74
CA ARG A 166 5.33 6.13 13.69
C ARG A 166 6.76 6.65 13.80
N GLN A 167 7.02 7.80 13.19
CA GLN A 167 8.32 8.48 13.28
C GLN A 167 8.33 9.41 14.51
N THR A 168 9.33 9.25 15.38
CA THR A 168 9.55 10.12 16.55
C THR A 168 10.44 11.30 16.17
N GLY A 169 10.09 12.49 16.67
CA GLY A 169 10.91 13.69 16.57
C GLY A 169 11.47 14.08 17.93
N LYS A 170 12.72 14.55 17.97
CA LYS A 170 13.34 15.15 19.15
C LYS A 170 12.95 16.63 19.24
N LEU A 171 12.34 17.02 20.36
CA LEU A 171 11.88 18.40 20.57
C LEU A 171 12.96 19.27 21.23
N SER A 172 13.20 20.45 20.65
CA SER A 172 14.08 21.46 21.25
C SER A 172 13.44 22.09 22.49
N SER A 173 14.27 22.59 23.43
CA SER A 173 13.79 23.35 24.61
C SER A 173 12.87 24.52 24.20
N LYS A 174 13.20 25.20 23.10
CA LYS A 174 12.45 26.35 22.57
C LYS A 174 11.07 25.92 22.08
N SER A 175 10.99 24.82 21.32
CA SER A 175 9.74 24.26 20.80
C SER A 175 8.80 23.81 21.93
N ILE A 176 9.35 23.18 22.99
CA ILE A 176 8.61 22.76 24.18
C ILE A 176 8.03 23.97 24.90
N ASN A 177 8.84 25.00 25.14
CA ASN A 177 8.39 26.24 25.80
C ASN A 177 7.31 26.95 24.98
N GLN A 178 7.41 26.97 23.64
CA GLN A 178 6.34 27.48 22.77
C GLN A 178 5.03 26.69 22.90
N MET A 179 5.08 25.37 23.02
CA MET A 179 3.87 24.54 23.22
C MET A 179 3.19 24.79 24.56
N TYR A 180 3.97 25.07 25.62
CA TYR A 180 3.41 25.52 26.90
C TYR A 180 2.91 26.97 26.88
N ALA A 181 3.53 27.85 26.08
CA ALA A 181 3.26 29.29 26.06
C ALA A 181 2.15 29.73 25.09
N ALA A 182 1.71 28.87 24.16
CA ALA A 182 0.72 29.20 23.12
C ALA A 182 -0.65 29.71 23.65
N ASN A 183 -0.93 29.53 24.95
CA ASN A 183 -2.04 30.16 25.68
C ASN A 183 -1.60 30.49 27.12
N ALA A 184 -0.67 31.43 27.31
CA ALA A 184 -0.28 31.97 28.63
C ALA A 184 -1.51 32.59 29.34
N ALA A 185 -1.71 32.50 30.65
CA ALA A 185 -0.74 32.63 31.74
C ALA A 185 -0.18 31.33 32.34
N ALA A 186 0.92 31.49 33.07
CA ALA A 186 1.63 30.45 33.80
C ALA A 186 1.04 30.23 35.20
N ASP A 187 1.09 28.98 35.68
CA ASP A 187 1.15 28.70 37.10
C ASP A 187 1.87 27.36 37.38
N ILE A 188 2.28 27.19 38.63
CA ILE A 188 3.22 26.19 39.19
C ILE A 188 2.54 24.77 39.21
N SER A 189 3.20 23.61 39.07
CA SER A 189 4.50 23.14 39.58
C SER A 189 5.28 22.19 38.63
N LEU A 190 6.13 21.31 39.20
CA LEU A 190 6.78 20.14 38.57
C LEU A 190 6.44 18.87 39.38
N LEU A 191 5.98 17.82 38.70
CA LEU A 191 5.97 16.45 39.22
C LEU A 191 6.75 15.58 38.23
N SER A 192 7.89 15.06 38.67
CA SER A 192 8.75 14.16 37.90
C SER A 192 8.15 12.76 37.89
N ILE A 193 7.68 12.31 36.73
CA ILE A 193 7.40 10.89 36.48
C ILE A 193 8.63 10.34 35.79
N ASP A 194 9.36 9.49 36.50
CA ASP A 194 10.47 8.72 35.95
C ASP A 194 9.94 7.64 35.01
N ASN A 195 10.55 7.52 33.83
CA ASN A 195 10.40 6.42 32.88
C ASN A 195 11.55 6.51 31.87
N ASN A 196 12.20 5.39 31.62
CA ASN A 196 13.36 5.26 30.73
C ASN A 196 12.95 5.37 29.25
N VAL A 197 12.65 6.61 28.83
CA VAL A 197 12.34 7.02 27.46
C VAL A 197 13.44 8.00 27.02
N ALA A 198 13.92 7.86 25.79
CA ALA A 198 14.89 8.80 25.22
C ALA A 198 14.37 10.25 25.34
N SER A 199 15.13 11.08 26.05
CA SER A 199 14.65 12.39 26.52
C SER A 199 14.13 13.25 25.37
N ARG A 200 12.87 13.71 25.50
CA ARG A 200 12.15 14.62 24.57
C ARG A 200 11.83 14.06 23.19
N GLU A 201 11.72 12.74 23.04
CA GLU A 201 11.16 12.13 21.83
C GLU A 201 9.63 12.03 21.90
N ILE A 202 8.95 12.57 20.89
CA ILE A 202 7.48 12.48 20.74
C ILE A 202 7.16 12.09 19.29
N PRO A 203 6.15 11.22 19.04
CA PRO A 203 5.65 10.95 17.70
C PRO A 203 5.26 12.23 16.96
N TRP A 204 5.72 12.37 15.72
CA TRP A 204 5.50 13.57 14.92
C TRP A 204 4.84 13.28 13.57
N ILE A 205 5.26 12.21 12.91
CA ILE A 205 4.72 11.79 11.62
C ILE A 205 4.16 10.38 11.76
N TYR A 206 2.92 10.22 11.28
CA TYR A 206 2.20 8.97 11.22
C TYR A 206 1.92 8.65 9.75
N THR A 207 2.55 7.60 9.24
CA THR A 207 2.33 7.10 7.88
C THR A 207 1.46 5.85 7.96
N PHE A 208 0.25 5.95 7.44
CA PHE A 208 -0.65 4.81 7.28
C PHE A 208 -0.17 3.94 6.12
N ILE A 209 -0.14 2.63 6.34
CA ILE A 209 0.32 1.62 5.38
C ILE A 209 -0.86 0.68 5.13
N ASP A 210 -1.08 0.31 3.87
CA ASP A 210 -2.05 -0.74 3.52
C ASP A 210 -1.65 -2.08 4.18
N PRO A 211 -2.49 -2.70 5.03
CA PRO A 211 -2.19 -4.01 5.60
C PRO A 211 -1.96 -5.10 4.54
N SER A 212 -2.41 -4.93 3.29
CA SER A 212 -2.20 -5.92 2.23
C SER A 212 -0.78 -5.99 1.68
N CYS A 213 0.05 -4.94 1.85
CA CYS A 213 1.45 -4.91 1.41
C CYS A 213 2.46 -5.23 2.54
N VAL A 214 1.98 -5.46 3.76
CA VAL A 214 2.82 -5.75 4.94
C VAL A 214 2.93 -7.26 5.16
N ASP A 215 4.14 -7.76 5.34
CA ASP A 215 4.43 -9.14 5.74
C ASP A 215 5.25 -9.19 7.02
N VAL A 216 5.11 -10.29 7.76
CA VAL A 216 5.93 -10.54 8.95
C VAL A 216 7.15 -11.34 8.52
N SER A 217 8.34 -10.79 8.76
CA SER A 217 9.60 -11.47 8.47
C SER A 217 9.69 -12.76 9.29
N GLY A 218 10.06 -13.87 8.64
CA GLY A 218 10.09 -15.20 9.25
C GLY A 218 8.76 -15.97 9.25
N GLY A 219 7.66 -15.41 8.72
CA GLY A 219 6.40 -16.13 8.50
C GLY A 219 5.88 -16.83 9.77
N ALA A 220 5.68 -18.15 9.72
CA ALA A 220 5.22 -18.95 10.86
C ALA A 220 6.17 -18.91 12.08
N MET A 221 7.48 -18.76 11.86
CA MET A 221 8.47 -18.69 12.95
C MET A 221 8.38 -17.37 13.74
N SER A 222 7.85 -16.31 13.12
CA SER A 222 7.62 -15.02 13.80
C SER A 222 6.67 -15.11 14.99
N SER A 223 5.81 -16.14 15.06
CA SER A 223 4.91 -16.39 16.18
C SER A 223 5.63 -16.69 17.50
N PHE A 224 6.88 -17.18 17.44
CA PHE A 224 7.68 -17.53 18.61
C PHE A 224 8.60 -16.40 19.08
N VAL A 225 8.72 -15.31 18.31
CA VAL A 225 9.61 -14.19 18.62
C VAL A 225 8.79 -13.02 19.18
N GLN A 226 9.21 -12.48 20.33
CA GLN A 226 8.55 -11.33 20.96
C GLN A 226 8.63 -10.07 20.08
N ASN A 227 9.81 -9.81 19.51
CA ASN A 227 10.06 -8.68 18.61
C ASN A 227 9.86 -9.10 17.14
N LYS A 228 8.64 -8.94 16.63
CA LYS A 228 8.32 -9.24 15.23
C LYS A 228 8.79 -8.12 14.30
N THR A 229 9.65 -8.46 13.34
CA THR A 229 10.06 -7.54 12.27
C THR A 229 9.05 -7.59 11.13
N TYR A 230 8.52 -6.44 10.72
CA TYR A 230 7.61 -6.33 9.59
C TYR A 230 8.36 -5.80 8.37
N ALA A 231 8.12 -6.39 7.21
CA ALA A 231 8.65 -5.96 5.92
C ALA A 231 7.50 -5.47 5.03
N GLN A 232 7.77 -4.47 4.19
CA GLN A 232 6.84 -4.04 3.15
C GLN A 232 7.24 -4.70 1.83
N LEU A 233 6.34 -5.48 1.24
CA LEU A 233 6.49 -5.94 -0.13
C LEU A 233 6.01 -4.84 -1.08
N CYS A 234 6.91 -3.90 -1.39
CA CYS A 234 6.72 -3.05 -2.55
C CYS A 234 6.96 -3.91 -3.80
N GLN A 235 5.89 -4.35 -4.47
CA GLN A 235 6.03 -4.91 -5.81
C GLN A 235 6.42 -3.77 -6.73
N SER A 236 7.68 -3.75 -7.18
CA SER A 236 8.20 -2.82 -8.18
C SER A 236 7.67 -3.17 -9.56
N SER A 237 6.35 -3.08 -9.75
CA SER A 237 5.68 -3.14 -11.05
C SER A 237 5.72 -1.77 -11.72
N PHE A 238 6.93 -1.30 -11.96
CA PHE A 238 7.25 -0.14 -12.80
C PHE A 238 8.44 -0.50 -13.67
N LEU A 239 8.13 -1.24 -14.74
CA LEU A 239 8.69 -1.23 -16.09
C LEU A 239 7.86 -2.25 -16.90
#